data_AF-A0A6G1FPY9-F1
#
_entry.id   AF-A0A6G1FPY9-F1
#
_cell.length_a   1.000
_cell.length_b   1.000
_cell.length_c   1.000
_cell.angle_alpha   90.00
_cell.angle_beta   90.00
_cell.angle_gamma   90.00
#
_symmetry.space_group_name_H-M   'P 1'
#
loop_
_entity.id
_entity.type
_entity.pdbx_description
1 polymer ?
#
loop_
_entity_poly.entity_id
_entity_poly.type
_entity_poly.pdbx_seq_one_letter_code
_entity_poly.pdbx_strand_id
1 'polypeptide(L)'
;MATATAKWPSFKFATHASVSEFCVSSQAYLANHPSEYSQYQHLAIGALVFNHSTPRRLLLIQRAASDTMPNLWEIPGGGADDVDETILHGIARELWEETGLMATSVGPEVGVGQMFTVGYAKLNQVCSYKP
;
A
#
# COMPACT_ATOMS: atom_id res chain seq x y z
N MET A 1 8.00 25.05 -20.54
CA MET A 1 7.73 23.68 -20.04
C MET A 1 7.41 23.81 -18.57
N ALA A 2 6.13 23.85 -18.20
CA ALA A 2 5.73 23.96 -16.80
C ALA A 2 5.92 22.58 -16.16
N THR A 3 6.82 22.49 -15.19
CA THR A 3 6.95 21.32 -14.32
C THR A 3 5.64 21.16 -13.56
N ALA A 4 4.93 20.07 -13.80
CA ALA A 4 3.78 19.69 -12.99
C ALA A 4 4.24 19.61 -11.53
N THR A 5 3.66 20.44 -10.67
CA THR A 5 3.84 20.32 -9.22
C THR A 5 3.31 18.94 -8.81
N ALA A 6 4.13 18.15 -8.13
CA ALA A 6 3.69 16.87 -7.55
C ALA A 6 2.41 17.12 -6.72
N LYS A 7 1.40 16.25 -6.90
CA LYS A 7 0.05 16.41 -6.33
C LYS A 7 0.02 16.15 -4.81
N TRP A 8 1.09 15.59 -4.24
CA TRP A 8 1.28 15.25 -2.84
C TRP A 8 2.53 15.93 -2.24
N PRO A 9 2.62 16.03 -0.90
CA PRO A 9 3.80 16.55 -0.22
C PRO A 9 5.03 15.62 -0.38
N SER A 10 6.22 16.15 -0.11
CA SER A 10 7.44 15.33 -0.01
C SER A 10 7.41 14.52 1.30
N PHE A 11 7.53 13.20 1.18
CA PHE A 11 7.55 12.29 2.32
C PHE A 11 8.98 12.14 2.85
N LYS A 12 9.14 12.21 4.17
CA LYS A 12 10.41 11.96 4.87
C LYS A 12 10.16 11.07 6.07
N PHE A 13 10.61 9.83 6.00
CA PHE A 13 10.44 8.83 7.05
C PHE A 13 11.70 7.99 7.23
N ALA A 14 11.90 7.47 8.43
CA ALA A 14 12.88 6.43 8.68
C ALA A 14 12.34 5.06 8.22
N THR A 15 13.23 4.14 7.88
CA THR A 15 12.86 2.77 7.48
C THR A 15 13.60 1.76 8.33
N HIS A 16 12.90 0.70 8.75
CA HIS A 16 13.54 -0.45 9.37
C HIS A 16 14.43 -1.18 8.33
N ALA A 17 15.55 -1.76 8.75
CA ALA A 17 16.49 -2.40 7.82
C ALA A 17 15.88 -3.60 7.06
N SER A 18 14.92 -4.29 7.69
CA SER A 18 14.25 -5.46 7.10
C SER A 18 13.32 -5.12 5.93
N VAL A 19 12.99 -3.84 5.71
CA VAL A 19 12.14 -3.41 4.57
C VAL A 19 12.96 -2.78 3.45
N SER A 20 14.29 -2.97 3.45
CA SER A 20 15.20 -2.38 2.47
C SER A 20 14.98 -2.88 1.04
N GLU A 21 14.47 -4.10 0.86
CA GLU A 21 14.10 -4.63 -0.45
C GLU A 21 12.95 -3.85 -1.12
N PHE A 22 12.12 -3.18 -0.32
CA PHE A 22 11.01 -2.34 -0.79
C PHE A 22 11.44 -0.89 -1.06
N CYS A 23 12.71 -0.54 -0.86
CA CYS A 23 13.28 0.77 -1.19
C CYS A 23 13.61 0.91 -2.70
N VAL A 24 12.74 0.36 -3.55
CA VAL A 24 12.82 0.41 -5.01
C VAL A 24 11.42 0.70 -5.57
N SER A 25 11.33 1.06 -6.85
CA SER A 25 10.01 1.21 -7.51
C SER A 25 9.27 -0.13 -7.63
N SER A 26 7.95 -0.07 -7.79
CA SER A 26 7.10 -1.26 -8.02
C SER A 26 7.60 -2.10 -9.20
N GLN A 27 7.93 -1.46 -10.32
CA GLN A 27 8.47 -2.12 -11.51
C GLN A 27 9.81 -2.80 -11.25
N ALA A 28 10.72 -2.13 -10.56
CA ALA A 28 12.03 -2.70 -10.23
C ALA A 28 11.88 -3.90 -9.29
N TYR A 29 10.98 -3.83 -8.31
CA TYR A 29 10.68 -4.95 -7.44
C TYR A 29 10.16 -6.16 -8.22
N LEU A 30 9.16 -5.97 -9.08
CA LEU A 30 8.60 -7.05 -9.91
C LEU A 30 9.65 -7.64 -10.87
N ALA A 31 10.47 -6.80 -11.50
CA ALA A 31 11.52 -7.22 -12.42
C ALA A 31 12.63 -8.03 -11.73
N ASN A 32 12.91 -7.77 -10.45
CA ASN A 32 13.91 -8.49 -9.67
C ASN A 32 13.40 -9.83 -9.12
N HIS A 33 12.10 -10.11 -9.22
CA HIS A 33 11.47 -11.35 -8.73
C HIS A 33 10.69 -12.09 -9.84
N PRO A 34 11.29 -12.35 -11.01
CA PRO A 34 10.56 -12.80 -12.20
C PRO A 34 9.97 -14.21 -12.05
N SER A 35 10.61 -15.12 -11.33
CA SER A 35 10.08 -16.48 -11.12
C SER A 35 8.84 -16.50 -10.24
N GLU A 36 8.73 -15.55 -9.31
CA GLU A 36 7.67 -15.50 -8.30
C GLU A 36 6.49 -14.64 -8.78
N TYR A 37 6.78 -13.54 -9.48
CA TYR A 37 5.78 -12.53 -9.82
C TYR A 37 5.50 -12.34 -11.32
N SER A 38 6.04 -13.18 -12.22
CA SER A 38 5.89 -13.04 -13.69
C SER A 38 4.46 -12.89 -14.23
N GLN A 39 3.45 -13.34 -13.47
CA GLN A 39 2.03 -13.25 -13.85
C GLN A 39 1.30 -12.03 -13.27
N TYR A 40 1.95 -11.24 -12.41
CA TYR A 40 1.35 -10.09 -11.73
C TYR A 40 1.90 -8.79 -12.30
N GLN A 41 1.02 -7.79 -12.46
CA GLN A 41 1.35 -6.50 -13.07
C GLN A 41 1.37 -5.36 -12.06
N HIS A 42 0.81 -5.58 -10.87
CA HIS A 42 0.58 -4.54 -9.87
C HIS A 42 0.94 -5.07 -8.49
N LEU A 43 1.42 -4.17 -7.63
CA LEU A 43 1.64 -4.43 -6.22
C LEU A 43 0.59 -3.68 -5.42
N ALA A 44 -0.08 -4.39 -4.51
CA ALA A 44 -0.93 -3.76 -3.51
C ALA A 44 -0.11 -3.53 -2.24
N ILE A 45 -0.38 -2.41 -1.57
CA ILE A 45 0.31 -1.95 -0.37
C ILE A 45 -0.69 -1.58 0.71
N GLY A 46 -0.32 -1.78 1.98
CA GLY A 46 -1.16 -1.46 3.12
C GLY A 46 -0.37 -0.97 4.33
N ALA A 47 -0.89 0.05 5.00
CA ALA A 47 -0.29 0.69 6.16
C ALA A 47 -0.96 0.25 7.46
N LEU A 48 -0.30 -0.63 8.23
CA LEU A 48 -0.71 -0.90 9.62
C LEU A 48 -0.15 0.17 10.56
N VAL A 49 -0.97 1.16 10.89
CA VAL A 49 -0.58 2.26 11.79
C VAL A 49 -0.97 1.95 13.22
N PHE A 50 0.03 1.69 14.06
CA PHE A 50 -0.15 1.37 15.48
C PHE A 50 -0.10 2.63 16.35
N ASN A 51 -1.12 2.82 17.18
CA ASN A 51 -1.07 3.72 18.32
C ASN A 51 -0.56 2.94 19.54
N HIS A 52 0.57 3.38 20.10
CA HIS A 52 1.23 2.78 21.25
C HIS A 52 0.56 3.07 22.60
N SER A 53 -0.68 3.60 22.61
CA SER A 53 -1.50 3.72 23.82
C SER A 53 -1.75 2.37 24.49
N THR A 54 -2.24 2.42 25.72
CA THR A 54 -2.77 1.24 26.42
C THR A 54 -4.28 1.40 26.61
N PRO A 55 -5.13 0.54 25.99
CA PRO A 55 -4.78 -0.58 25.10
C PRO A 55 -4.21 -0.09 23.76
N ARG A 56 -3.41 -0.96 23.10
CA ARG A 56 -2.90 -0.67 21.75
C ARG A 56 -4.06 -0.55 20.78
N ARG A 57 -3.95 0.38 19.84
CA ARG A 57 -4.98 0.59 18.81
C ARG A 57 -4.33 0.52 17.43
N LEU A 58 -5.10 0.09 16.46
CA LEU A 58 -4.75 0.10 15.04
C LEU A 58 -5.64 1.10 14.33
N LEU A 59 -5.08 1.88 13.41
CA LEU A 59 -5.88 2.73 12.54
C LEU A 59 -6.61 1.86 11.50
N LEU A 60 -7.92 2.07 11.39
CA LEU A 60 -8.74 1.56 10.32
C LEU A 60 -9.48 2.73 9.69
N ILE A 61 -9.70 2.67 8.38
CA ILE A 61 -10.57 3.56 7.63
C ILE A 61 -11.86 2.83 7.27
N GLN A 62 -12.94 3.59 7.16
CA GLN A 62 -14.22 3.05 6.70
C GLN A 62 -14.49 3.54 5.29
N ARG A 63 -14.76 2.61 4.37
CA ARG A 63 -15.12 2.91 2.99
C ARG A 63 -16.39 3.75 2.95
N ALA A 64 -16.38 4.78 2.09
CA ALA A 64 -17.54 5.64 1.92
C ALA A 64 -18.76 4.83 1.47
N ALA A 65 -19.96 5.27 1.87
CA ALA A 65 -21.21 4.60 1.48
C ALA A 65 -21.44 4.60 -0.05
N SER A 66 -20.77 5.48 -0.79
CA SER A 66 -20.80 5.59 -2.24
C SER A 66 -19.73 4.77 -2.96
N ASP A 67 -18.84 4.10 -2.22
CA ASP A 67 -17.78 3.30 -2.80
C ASP A 67 -18.26 1.86 -3.09
N THR A 68 -17.50 1.14 -3.91
CA THR A 68 -17.57 -0.31 -4.01
C THR A 68 -17.30 -0.95 -2.64
N MET A 69 -18.04 -1.99 -2.28
CA MET A 69 -17.97 -2.63 -0.95
C MET A 69 -18.14 -1.61 0.21
N PRO A 70 -19.27 -0.90 0.27
CA PRO A 70 -19.45 0.26 1.15
C PRO A 70 -19.46 -0.11 2.63
N ASN A 71 -19.03 0.84 3.49
CA ASN A 71 -19.05 0.76 4.94
C ASN A 71 -18.17 -0.35 5.57
N LEU A 72 -17.37 -1.06 4.76
CA LEU A 72 -16.36 -1.98 5.27
C LEU A 72 -15.20 -1.21 5.89
N TRP A 73 -14.55 -1.86 6.85
CA TRP A 73 -13.36 -1.34 7.52
C TRP A 73 -12.12 -2.01 6.96
N GLU A 74 -11.11 -1.20 6.63
CA GLU A 74 -9.84 -1.65 6.08
C GLU A 74 -8.67 -0.84 6.64
N ILE A 75 -7.45 -1.32 6.41
CA ILE A 75 -6.25 -0.52 6.66
C ILE A 75 -6.08 0.49 5.52
N PRO A 76 -5.47 1.67 5.75
CA PRO A 76 -5.12 2.55 4.65
C PRO A 76 -4.21 1.84 3.65
N GLY A 77 -4.41 2.05 2.36
CA GLY A 77 -3.66 1.34 1.34
C GLY A 77 -4.31 1.33 -0.04
N GLY A 78 -3.56 0.83 -1.02
CA GLY A 78 -3.94 0.87 -2.41
C GLY A 78 -2.92 0.20 -3.32
N GLY A 79 -2.85 0.64 -4.56
CA GLY A 79 -1.82 0.19 -5.51
C GLY A 79 -0.54 1.00 -5.37
N ALA A 80 0.62 0.35 -5.40
CA ALA A 80 1.87 1.06 -5.65
C ALA A 80 1.87 1.56 -7.10
N ASP A 81 2.15 2.85 -7.29
CA ASP A 81 2.15 3.50 -8.60
C ASP A 81 3.60 3.71 -9.08
N ASP A 82 3.81 3.76 -10.39
CA ASP A 82 5.11 3.97 -11.02
C ASP A 82 5.68 5.36 -10.76
N VAL A 83 4.83 6.31 -10.36
CA VAL A 83 5.20 7.65 -9.93
C VAL A 83 5.67 7.72 -8.47
N ASP A 84 5.49 6.64 -7.70
CA ASP A 84 6.03 6.55 -6.34
C ASP A 84 7.56 6.36 -6.40
N GLU A 85 8.32 7.09 -5.58
CA GLU A 85 9.79 6.97 -5.55
C GLU A 85 10.23 5.55 -5.18
N THR A 86 9.52 4.92 -4.24
CA THR A 86 9.67 3.52 -3.84
C THR A 86 8.33 2.93 -3.42
N ILE A 87 8.23 1.60 -3.27
CA ILE A 87 7.04 0.94 -2.68
C ILE A 87 6.70 1.56 -1.31
N LEU A 88 7.71 1.88 -0.50
CA LEU A 88 7.51 2.53 0.81
C LEU A 88 6.96 3.97 0.68
N HIS A 89 7.28 4.68 -0.40
CA HIS A 89 6.65 5.98 -0.69
C HIS A 89 5.20 5.82 -1.12
N GLY A 90 4.84 4.74 -1.81
CA GLY A 90 3.45 4.41 -2.06
C GLY A 90 2.67 4.23 -0.75
N ILE A 91 3.23 3.53 0.24
CA ILE A 91 2.61 3.37 1.57
C ILE A 91 2.40 4.73 2.23
N ALA A 92 3.39 5.62 2.16
CA ALA A 92 3.28 6.97 2.71
C ALA A 92 2.25 7.84 1.97
N ARG A 93 2.15 7.71 0.64
CA ARG A 93 1.16 8.38 -0.20
C ARG A 93 -0.25 7.93 0.17
N GLU A 94 -0.54 6.63 0.14
CA GLU A 94 -1.87 6.09 0.46
C GLU A 94 -2.30 6.49 1.88
N LEU A 95 -1.39 6.38 2.86
CA LEU A 95 -1.66 6.83 4.22
C LEU A 95 -2.05 8.31 4.26
N TRP A 96 -1.35 9.17 3.53
CA TRP A 96 -1.64 10.60 3.50
C TRP A 96 -2.94 10.91 2.75
N GLU A 97 -3.19 10.29 1.60
CA GLU A 97 -4.38 10.52 0.77
C GLU A 97 -5.67 10.16 1.52
N GLU A 98 -5.65 9.06 2.28
CA GLU A 98 -6.86 8.54 2.94
C GLU A 98 -7.07 9.06 4.37
N THR A 99 -6.00 9.51 5.04
CA THR A 99 -6.06 9.85 6.47
C THR A 99 -5.49 11.23 6.81
N GLY A 100 -4.74 11.84 5.89
CA GLY A 100 -3.98 13.07 6.13
C GLY A 100 -2.75 12.90 7.02
N LEU A 101 -2.45 11.68 7.49
CA LEU A 101 -1.31 11.41 8.36
C LEU A 101 0.00 11.35 7.55
N MET A 102 1.07 11.88 8.14
CA MET A 102 2.41 11.82 7.58
C MET A 102 3.20 10.69 8.24
N ALA A 103 3.68 9.74 7.45
CA ALA A 103 4.56 8.69 7.96
C ALA A 103 5.87 9.29 8.50
N THR A 104 6.27 8.90 9.71
CA THR A 104 7.56 9.27 10.31
C THR A 104 8.54 8.11 10.33
N SER A 105 8.04 6.88 10.40
CA SER A 105 8.83 5.66 10.33
C SER A 105 8.02 4.50 9.75
N VAL A 106 8.63 3.70 8.88
CA VAL A 106 8.12 2.41 8.42
C VAL A 106 8.83 1.30 9.19
N GLY A 107 8.05 0.49 9.91
CA GLY A 107 8.54 -0.65 10.67
C GLY A 107 8.84 -1.88 9.81
N PRO A 108 9.09 -3.04 10.44
CA PRO A 108 9.18 -4.32 9.74
C PRO A 108 7.89 -4.67 8.98
N GLU A 109 7.99 -5.56 7.98
CA GLU A 109 6.82 -6.17 7.36
C GLU A 109 5.96 -6.90 8.41
N VAL A 110 4.64 -6.83 8.24
CA VAL A 110 3.68 -7.50 9.10
C VAL A 110 3.02 -8.64 8.33
N GLY A 111 3.36 -9.88 8.68
CA GLY A 111 2.82 -11.07 8.04
C GLY A 111 3.60 -11.49 6.80
N VAL A 112 2.95 -12.29 5.94
CA VAL A 112 3.47 -12.73 4.64
C VAL A 112 2.58 -12.12 3.56
N GLY A 113 3.18 -11.45 2.58
CA GLY A 113 2.48 -10.92 1.41
C GLY A 113 1.56 -11.95 0.74
N GLN A 114 0.41 -11.49 0.23
CA GLN A 114 -0.57 -12.34 -0.43
C GLN A 114 -0.63 -12.04 -1.92
N MET A 115 -0.79 -13.10 -2.71
CA MET A 115 -1.07 -13.00 -4.13
C MET A 115 -2.55 -13.17 -4.41
N PHE A 116 -3.12 -12.29 -5.22
CA PHE A 116 -4.49 -12.42 -5.68
C PHE A 116 -4.63 -11.92 -7.12
N THR A 117 -5.69 -12.37 -7.79
CA THR A 117 -6.04 -11.89 -9.13
C THR A 117 -7.38 -11.17 -9.05
N VAL A 118 -7.45 -9.96 -9.60
CA VAL A 118 -8.69 -9.19 -9.66
C VAL A 118 -9.34 -9.39 -11.03
N GLY A 119 -10.44 -10.13 -11.07
CA GLY A 119 -11.24 -10.29 -12.28
C GLY A 119 -12.39 -9.29 -12.31
N TYR A 120 -12.28 -8.23 -13.12
CA TYR A 120 -13.36 -7.23 -13.30
C TYR A 120 -14.67 -7.81 -13.88
N ALA A 121 -14.71 -9.06 -14.33
CA ALA A 121 -15.87 -9.66 -15.01
C ALA A 121 -16.99 -10.18 -14.08
N LYS A 122 -16.83 -10.15 -12.75
CA LYS A 122 -17.91 -10.48 -11.81
C LYS A 122 -17.86 -9.58 -10.59
N LEU A 123 -18.77 -8.61 -10.54
CA LEU A 123 -19.05 -7.68 -9.43
C LEU A 123 -19.41 -8.35 -8.07
N ASN A 124 -19.03 -9.62 -7.83
CA ASN A 124 -19.33 -10.38 -6.63
C ASN A 124 -18.20 -11.38 -6.23
N GLN A 125 -16.96 -11.21 -6.70
CA GLN A 125 -15.86 -12.09 -6.27
C GLN A 125 -14.92 -11.38 -5.28
N VAL A 126 -15.05 -11.82 -4.03
CA VAL A 126 -14.05 -11.71 -2.95
C VAL A 126 -12.68 -12.07 -3.53
N CYS A 127 -11.64 -11.31 -3.16
CA CYS A 127 -10.24 -11.67 -3.39
C CYS A 127 -10.04 -13.14 -3.02
N SER A 128 -10.00 -14.03 -4.02
CA SER A 128 -9.93 -15.46 -3.77
C SER A 128 -8.47 -15.83 -3.58
N TYR A 129 -8.07 -16.06 -2.34
CA TYR A 129 -6.82 -16.71 -1.99
C TYR A 129 -6.74 -18.06 -2.72
N LYS A 130 -5.70 -18.25 -3.55
CA LYS A 130 -5.33 -19.56 -4.06
C LYS A 130 -4.13 -20.05 -3.25
N PRO A 131 -4.27 -21.12 -2.44
CA PRO A 131 -3.14 -21.74 -1.75
C PRO A 131 -2.12 -22.32 -2.72
#